data_AF-A0A927ZAM7-F1
#
_entry.id   AF-A0A927ZAM7-F1
#
_cell.length_a   1.000
_cell.length_b   1.000
_cell.length_c   1.000
_cell.angle_alpha   90.00
_cell.angle_beta   90.00
_cell.angle_gamma   90.00
#
_symmetry.space_group_name_H-M   'P 1'
#
loop_
_entity.id
_entity.type
_entity.pdbx_description
1 polymer ?
#
loop_
_entity_poly.entity_id
_entity_poly.type
_entity_poly.pdbx_seq_one_letter_code
_entity_poly.pdbx_strand_id
1 'polypeptide(L)'
;MSTANLLFSNRKYIFFVFGDNFFVVFFISILVNMCYNPFNNVIIKKREDIMGIWVNVPNGTDPMDFNEETSADRIGRRIKDIRIARGLSQQELGALVGLNANRVQQYENGARKPKSDLLKKFADALGVSTLALTDPVVSNYIGAMYAFFEMEENYDLHIIQEDGRLMLMFGDGRIHNSMNGYLNEWAEERSLVNKEIELAASDSEKQLLEADYRFWKWSYPKCLADQTTKDIKKAQIQEKIEQLQQVLSELEDK
;
A
#
# COMPACT_ATOMS: atom_id res chain seq x y z
N MET A 1 -17.96 36.26 -20.17
CA MET A 1 -17.26 35.06 -20.67
C MET A 1 -16.31 35.52 -21.74
N SER A 2 -15.00 35.36 -21.55
CA SER A 2 -14.02 35.68 -22.60
C SER A 2 -13.61 34.38 -23.29
N THR A 3 -13.72 34.34 -24.62
CA THR A 3 -13.42 33.16 -25.45
C THR A 3 -11.94 33.13 -25.81
N ALA A 4 -11.28 31.99 -25.59
CA ALA A 4 -9.89 31.77 -25.97
C ALA A 4 -9.81 31.16 -27.38
N ASN A 5 -8.95 31.71 -28.24
CA ASN A 5 -8.69 31.14 -29.56
C ASN A 5 -7.31 30.47 -29.59
N LEU A 6 -7.27 29.21 -30.02
CA LEU A 6 -6.06 28.44 -30.23
C LEU A 6 -5.36 28.92 -31.51
N LEU A 7 -4.13 29.42 -31.40
CA LEU A 7 -3.40 29.97 -32.54
C LEU A 7 -2.46 28.95 -33.18
N PHE A 8 -1.76 28.14 -32.39
CA PHE A 8 -0.80 27.16 -32.91
C PHE A 8 -0.45 26.07 -31.88
N SER A 9 -0.20 24.84 -32.33
CA SER A 9 0.21 23.71 -31.50
C SER A 9 1.32 22.89 -32.18
N ASN A 10 2.35 22.53 -31.42
CA ASN A 10 3.37 21.54 -31.81
C ASN A 10 3.74 20.68 -30.58
N ARG A 11 4.47 19.57 -30.78
CA ARG A 11 4.88 18.57 -29.78
C ARG A 11 5.54 19.11 -28.50
N LYS A 12 5.94 20.39 -28.45
CA LYS A 12 6.54 21.01 -27.27
C LYS A 12 5.75 22.20 -26.70
N TYR A 13 4.86 22.84 -27.47
CA TYR A 13 4.23 24.11 -27.08
C TYR A 13 2.82 24.26 -27.65
N ILE A 14 1.94 24.89 -26.88
CA ILE A 14 0.64 25.38 -27.35
C ILE A 14 0.52 26.87 -27.00
N PHE A 15 0.11 27.66 -28.00
CA PHE A 15 -0.04 29.11 -27.86
C PHE A 15 -1.52 29.49 -27.81
N PHE A 16 -1.90 30.21 -26.76
CA PHE A 16 -3.23 30.82 -26.61
C PHE A 16 -3.11 32.33 -26.48
N VAL A 17 -4.08 33.04 -27.06
CA VAL A 17 -4.24 34.47 -26.87
C VAL A 17 -5.55 34.73 -26.12
N PHE A 18 -5.43 35.53 -25.06
CA PHE A 18 -6.54 36.02 -24.25
C PHE A 18 -6.50 37.55 -24.26
N GLY A 19 -7.34 38.18 -25.09
CA GLY A 19 -7.26 39.62 -25.31
C GLY A 19 -5.92 40.02 -25.94
N ASP A 20 -5.28 41.07 -25.43
CA ASP A 20 -4.01 41.59 -25.99
C ASP A 20 -2.74 40.91 -25.42
N ASN A 21 -2.90 39.88 -24.59
CA ASN A 21 -1.77 39.19 -23.93
C ASN A 21 -1.51 37.79 -24.53
N PHE A 22 -0.24 37.51 -24.79
CA PHE A 22 0.25 36.21 -25.25
C PHE A 22 0.72 35.35 -24.07
N PHE A 23 0.25 34.10 -24.00
CA PHE A 23 0.68 33.13 -22.98
C PHE A 23 1.36 31.92 -23.63
N VAL A 24 2.51 31.52 -23.09
CA VAL A 24 3.27 30.32 -23.49
C VAL A 24 3.19 29.29 -22.37
N VAL A 25 2.56 28.14 -22.63
CA VAL A 25 2.51 27.03 -21.68
C VAL A 25 3.62 26.03 -22.03
N PHE A 26 4.54 25.81 -21.09
CA PHE A 26 5.61 24.82 -21.22
C PHE A 26 5.12 23.44 -20.74
N PHE A 27 5.18 22.43 -21.61
CA PHE A 27 5.12 21.04 -21.16
C PHE A 27 6.53 20.63 -20.68
N ILE A 28 6.74 20.56 -19.37
CA ILE A 28 7.75 19.64 -18.83
C ILE A 28 7.13 18.24 -18.94
N SER A 29 7.91 17.29 -19.44
CA SER A 29 7.55 15.94 -19.90
C SER A 29 6.99 14.98 -18.82
N ILE A 30 6.09 15.45 -17.95
CA ILE A 30 5.49 14.67 -16.84
C ILE A 30 4.08 14.16 -17.21
N LEU A 31 3.43 14.71 -18.23
CA LEU A 31 2.02 14.43 -18.53
C LEU A 31 1.75 13.23 -19.45
N VAL A 32 2.76 12.53 -19.98
CA VAL A 32 2.52 11.32 -20.80
C VAL A 32 2.27 10.06 -19.95
N ASN A 33 2.58 10.07 -18.64
CA ASN A 33 2.30 8.94 -17.74
C ASN A 33 1.08 9.15 -16.80
N MET A 34 0.28 10.20 -17.02
CA MET A 34 -0.93 10.47 -16.22
C MET A 34 -2.24 10.06 -16.91
N CYS A 35 -2.19 9.28 -17.99
CA CYS A 35 -3.38 8.64 -18.55
C CYS A 35 -3.66 7.32 -17.83
N TYR A 36 -4.56 7.39 -16.84
CA TYR A 36 -5.52 6.38 -16.34
C TYR A 36 -5.67 6.43 -14.81
N ASN A 37 -6.30 7.49 -14.30
CA ASN A 37 -7.01 7.40 -13.02
C ASN A 37 -8.10 8.48 -12.90
N PRO A 38 -9.41 8.13 -12.92
CA PRO A 38 -10.48 9.12 -12.92
C PRO A 38 -10.92 9.63 -11.54
N PHE A 39 -10.21 9.33 -10.44
CA PHE A 39 -10.71 9.61 -9.08
C PHE A 39 -9.99 10.68 -8.24
N ASN A 40 -9.02 11.43 -8.78
CA ASN A 40 -8.36 12.47 -7.98
C ASN A 40 -9.00 13.86 -8.16
N ASN A 41 -9.65 14.35 -7.11
CA ASN A 41 -10.12 15.73 -6.99
C ASN A 41 -8.92 16.70 -6.97
N VAL A 42 -8.60 17.29 -8.12
CA VAL A 42 -7.60 18.37 -8.23
C VAL A 42 -8.26 19.69 -7.80
N ILE A 43 -7.79 20.29 -6.71
CA ILE A 43 -8.23 21.63 -6.27
C ILE A 43 -7.20 22.67 -6.72
N ILE A 44 -7.57 23.53 -7.67
CA ILE A 44 -6.74 24.66 -8.10
C ILE A 44 -7.10 25.87 -7.24
N LYS A 45 -6.21 26.27 -6.31
CA LYS A 45 -6.31 27.57 -5.62
C LYS A 45 -5.20 28.51 -6.10
N LYS A 46 -5.61 29.71 -6.51
CA LYS A 46 -4.72 30.80 -6.89
C LYS A 46 -4.15 31.45 -5.62
N ARG A 47 -2.84 31.34 -5.39
CA ARG A 47 -2.06 32.26 -4.54
C ARG A 47 -1.14 33.03 -5.47
N GLU A 48 -0.96 34.32 -5.24
CA GLU A 48 -0.38 35.23 -6.25
C GLU A 48 1.06 34.93 -6.65
N ASP A 49 1.78 34.02 -5.98
CA ASP A 49 3.24 33.96 -6.16
C ASP A 49 3.80 32.59 -6.56
N ILE A 50 3.03 31.49 -6.57
CA ILE A 50 3.53 30.17 -7.00
C ILE A 50 2.38 29.33 -7.61
N MET A 51 2.49 28.99 -8.90
CA MET A 51 1.56 28.08 -9.58
C MET A 51 1.96 26.61 -9.29
N GLY A 52 1.55 26.09 -8.13
CA GLY A 52 1.71 24.67 -7.79
C GLY A 52 0.39 23.92 -7.88
N ILE A 53 0.36 22.80 -8.62
CA ILE A 53 -0.76 21.85 -8.56
C ILE A 53 -0.58 21.01 -7.29
N TRP A 54 -1.51 21.13 -6.35
CA TRP A 54 -1.54 20.30 -5.15
C TRP A 54 -2.53 19.15 -5.37
N VAL A 55 -2.04 17.91 -5.37
CA VAL A 55 -2.87 16.71 -5.34
C VAL A 55 -3.11 16.36 -3.87
N ASN A 56 -4.37 16.30 -3.45
CA ASN A 56 -4.72 15.84 -2.10
C ASN A 56 -4.66 14.31 -2.11
N VAL A 57 -3.64 13.74 -1.47
CA VAL A 57 -3.48 12.30 -1.25
C VAL A 57 -3.88 12.04 0.21
N PRO A 58 -5.07 11.46 0.48
CA PRO A 58 -5.61 11.35 1.84
C PRO A 58 -4.72 10.54 2.79
N ASN A 59 -3.84 9.69 2.23
CA ASN A 59 -2.85 8.89 2.95
C ASN A 59 -1.44 9.20 2.44
N GLY A 60 -1.08 10.49 2.42
CA GLY A 60 0.20 11.00 1.93
C GLY A 60 1.38 10.12 2.33
N THR A 61 1.76 9.25 1.41
CA THR A 61 3.04 8.57 1.38
C THR A 61 3.47 8.61 -0.08
N ASP A 62 4.69 9.08 -0.32
CA ASP A 62 5.33 8.82 -1.60
C ASP A 62 5.29 7.29 -1.80
N PRO A 63 5.01 6.73 -3.00
CA PRO A 63 5.27 5.32 -3.25
C PRO A 63 6.70 4.88 -2.86
N MET A 64 7.63 5.83 -2.68
CA MET A 64 8.97 5.65 -2.14
C MET A 64 9.11 5.80 -0.62
N ASP A 65 8.05 5.99 0.17
CA ASP A 65 8.14 5.95 1.63
C ASP A 65 8.45 4.51 2.06
N PHE A 66 9.74 4.28 2.25
CA PHE A 66 10.32 3.00 2.61
C PHE A 66 9.63 2.46 3.87
N ASN A 67 8.99 1.30 3.75
CA ASN A 67 8.64 0.54 4.94
C ASN A 67 9.93 -0.01 5.56
N GLU A 68 10.40 0.64 6.62
CA GLU A 68 11.58 0.20 7.37
C GLU A 68 11.32 -1.11 8.12
N GLU A 69 10.12 -1.69 8.05
CA GLU A 69 9.74 -2.94 8.72
C GLU A 69 10.00 -4.22 7.89
N THR A 70 10.36 -4.12 6.60
CA THR A 70 10.64 -5.33 5.80
C THR A 70 11.83 -6.12 6.37
N SER A 71 11.70 -7.44 6.52
CA SER A 71 12.77 -8.27 7.07
C SER A 71 14.00 -8.31 6.14
N ALA A 72 15.19 -8.25 6.73
CA ALA A 72 16.45 -8.28 5.99
C ALA A 72 16.56 -9.54 5.12
N ASP A 73 16.08 -10.67 5.63
CA ASP A 73 16.04 -11.95 4.92
C ASP A 73 15.16 -11.93 3.67
N ARG A 74 14.04 -11.19 3.69
CA ARG A 74 13.13 -11.10 2.54
C ARG A 74 13.71 -10.22 1.44
N ILE A 75 14.28 -9.07 1.80
CA ILE A 75 15.02 -8.21 0.86
C ILE A 75 16.19 -8.98 0.25
N GLY A 76 16.97 -9.67 1.09
CA GLY A 76 18.12 -10.45 0.66
C GLY A 76 17.77 -11.52 -0.36
N ARG A 77 16.72 -12.31 -0.07
CA ARG A 77 16.21 -13.33 -1.00
C ARG A 77 15.81 -12.72 -2.35
N ARG A 78 15.04 -11.63 -2.36
CA ARG A 78 14.64 -10.95 -3.60
C ARG A 78 15.82 -10.45 -4.44
N ILE A 79 16.81 -9.84 -3.79
CA ILE A 79 18.05 -9.41 -4.46
C ILE A 79 18.71 -10.63 -5.12
N LYS A 80 18.83 -11.74 -4.39
CA LYS A 80 19.43 -12.98 -4.89
C LYS A 80 18.65 -13.57 -6.06
N ASP A 81 17.34 -13.68 -5.94
CA ASP A 81 16.48 -14.31 -6.94
C ASP A 81 16.49 -13.53 -8.25
N ILE A 82 16.36 -12.20 -8.18
CA ILE A 82 16.43 -11.32 -9.35
C ILE A 82 17.84 -11.33 -9.96
N ARG A 83 18.90 -11.37 -9.14
CA ARG A 83 20.28 -11.48 -9.62
C ARG A 83 20.47 -12.78 -10.42
N ILE A 84 20.01 -13.91 -9.88
CA ILE A 84 20.11 -15.22 -10.55
C ILE A 84 19.29 -15.22 -11.85
N ALA A 85 18.07 -14.68 -11.83
CA ALA A 85 17.22 -14.57 -13.03
C ALA A 85 17.88 -13.72 -14.15
N ARG A 86 18.73 -12.75 -13.77
CA ARG A 86 19.53 -11.93 -14.69
C ARG A 86 20.84 -12.58 -15.12
N GLY A 87 21.16 -13.78 -14.63
CA GLY A 87 22.42 -14.47 -14.92
C GLY A 87 23.66 -13.81 -14.32
N LEU A 88 23.50 -12.93 -13.33
CA LEU A 88 24.61 -12.22 -12.69
C LEU A 88 25.22 -13.05 -11.55
N SER A 89 26.55 -13.07 -11.45
CA SER A 89 27.27 -13.55 -10.27
C SER A 89 27.25 -12.50 -9.14
N GLN A 90 27.54 -12.92 -7.90
CA GLN A 90 27.68 -11.99 -6.77
C GLN A 90 28.83 -10.99 -6.99
N GLN A 91 29.87 -11.38 -7.74
CA GLN A 91 30.98 -10.51 -8.08
C GLN A 91 30.57 -9.43 -9.09
N GLU A 92 29.81 -9.80 -10.12
CA GLU A 92 29.29 -8.86 -11.11
C GLU A 92 28.29 -7.88 -10.50
N LEU A 93 27.32 -8.37 -9.70
CA LEU A 93 26.41 -7.48 -8.98
C LEU A 93 27.18 -6.56 -8.04
N GLY A 94 28.16 -7.10 -7.32
CA GLY A 94 29.04 -6.33 -6.44
C GLY A 94 29.73 -5.19 -7.19
N ALA A 95 30.32 -5.47 -8.35
CA ALA A 95 30.97 -4.46 -9.18
C ALA A 95 30.01 -3.33 -9.59
N LEU A 96 28.75 -3.66 -9.95
CA LEU A 96 27.74 -2.67 -10.33
C LEU A 96 27.33 -1.75 -9.16
N VAL A 97 27.27 -2.28 -7.93
CA VAL A 97 26.88 -1.49 -6.74
C VAL A 97 28.07 -0.91 -5.96
N GLY A 98 29.30 -1.18 -6.38
CA GLY A 98 30.53 -0.75 -5.72
C GLY A 98 30.86 -1.54 -4.44
N LEU A 99 30.49 -2.82 -4.38
CA LEU A 99 30.73 -3.74 -3.27
C LEU A 99 31.53 -4.98 -3.73
N ASN A 100 32.10 -5.73 -2.78
CA ASN A 100 32.68 -7.04 -3.07
C ASN A 100 31.64 -8.17 -2.95
N ALA A 101 31.92 -9.33 -3.53
CA ALA A 101 31.02 -10.48 -3.54
C ALA A 101 30.59 -10.93 -2.13
N ASN A 102 31.52 -10.96 -1.16
CA ASN A 102 31.22 -11.31 0.23
C ASN A 102 30.21 -10.34 0.86
N ARG A 103 30.29 -9.05 0.53
CA ARG A 103 29.34 -8.04 1.01
C ARG A 103 27.96 -8.25 0.39
N VAL A 104 27.89 -8.55 -0.90
CA VAL A 104 26.64 -8.91 -1.58
C VAL A 104 26.01 -10.15 -0.94
N GLN A 105 26.81 -11.20 -0.68
CA GLN A 105 26.35 -12.40 0.01
C GLN A 105 25.73 -12.11 1.39
N GLN A 106 26.33 -11.20 2.17
CA GLN A 106 25.79 -10.78 3.48
C GLN A 106 24.45 -10.06 3.39
N TYR A 107 24.16 -9.40 2.26
CA TYR A 107 22.83 -8.84 2.02
C TYR A 107 21.86 -9.94 1.56
N GLU A 108 22.29 -10.80 0.64
CA GLU A 108 21.46 -11.88 0.09
C GLU A 108 21.00 -12.91 1.12
N ASN A 109 21.81 -13.18 2.15
CA ASN A 109 21.47 -14.09 3.23
C ASN A 109 20.80 -13.39 4.43
N GLY A 110 20.50 -12.10 4.34
CA GLY A 110 19.86 -11.31 5.39
C GLY A 110 20.72 -10.97 6.60
N ALA A 111 22.00 -11.35 6.62
CA ALA A 111 22.93 -10.98 7.70
C ALA A 111 23.12 -9.45 7.82
N ARG A 112 22.81 -8.71 6.76
CA ARG A 112 22.73 -7.25 6.76
C ARG A 112 21.46 -6.80 6.06
N LYS A 113 20.84 -5.75 6.60
CA LYS A 113 19.80 -4.99 5.92
C LYS A 113 20.41 -3.85 5.10
N PRO A 114 20.13 -3.73 3.79
CA PRO A 114 20.56 -2.57 3.01
C PRO A 114 19.80 -1.33 3.46
N LYS A 115 20.50 -0.20 3.61
CA LYS A 115 19.86 1.11 3.79
C LYS A 115 19.21 1.56 2.49
N SER A 116 18.27 2.51 2.56
CA SER A 116 17.52 3.05 1.41
C SER A 116 18.41 3.37 0.19
N ASP A 117 19.49 4.14 0.36
CA ASP A 117 20.38 4.50 -0.76
C ASP A 117 21.05 3.30 -1.42
N LEU A 118 21.44 2.31 -0.62
CA LEU A 118 22.07 1.09 -1.13
C LEU A 118 21.03 0.18 -1.80
N LEU A 119 19.81 0.15 -1.27
CA LEU A 119 18.71 -0.59 -1.86
C LEU A 119 18.34 -0.03 -3.24
N LYS A 120 18.33 1.31 -3.39
CA LYS A 120 18.20 1.98 -4.70
C LYS A 120 19.29 1.53 -5.66
N LYS A 121 20.56 1.53 -5.22
CA LYS A 121 21.67 1.03 -6.05
C LYS A 121 21.50 -0.43 -6.47
N PHE A 122 21.02 -1.30 -5.57
CA PHE A 122 20.70 -2.68 -5.92
C PHE A 122 19.58 -2.75 -6.97
N ALA A 123 18.51 -1.98 -6.78
CA ALA A 123 17.40 -1.94 -7.72
C ALA A 123 17.85 -1.43 -9.11
N ASP A 124 18.68 -0.38 -9.14
CA ASP A 124 19.24 0.19 -10.38
C ASP A 124 20.17 -0.80 -11.08
N ALA A 125 21.10 -1.42 -10.34
CA ALA A 125 22.01 -2.43 -10.87
C ALA A 125 21.24 -3.67 -11.39
N LEU A 126 20.13 -3.99 -10.74
CA LEU A 126 19.22 -5.04 -11.15
C LEU A 126 18.17 -4.52 -12.13
N GLY A 127 18.17 -3.27 -12.60
CA GLY A 127 17.15 -2.77 -13.54
C GLY A 127 15.70 -3.09 -13.14
N VAL A 128 15.36 -2.95 -11.86
CA VAL A 128 14.01 -3.16 -11.31
C VAL A 128 13.63 -1.97 -10.45
N SER A 129 12.33 -1.79 -10.20
CA SER A 129 11.87 -0.84 -9.18
C SER A 129 12.34 -1.27 -7.80
N THR A 130 12.64 -0.31 -6.91
CA THR A 130 12.93 -0.60 -5.50
C THR A 130 11.80 -1.37 -4.81
N LEU A 131 10.56 -1.17 -5.26
CA LEU A 131 9.37 -1.88 -4.77
C LEU A 131 9.42 -3.39 -5.03
N ALA A 132 10.16 -3.84 -6.05
CA ALA A 132 10.37 -5.27 -6.29
C ALA A 132 11.26 -5.92 -5.23
N LEU A 133 12.02 -5.12 -4.46
CA LEU A 133 12.93 -5.60 -3.42
C LEU A 133 12.34 -5.50 -2.01
N THR A 134 11.24 -4.79 -1.82
CA THR A 134 10.63 -4.48 -0.51
C THR A 134 9.21 -5.04 -0.37
N ASP A 135 8.71 -5.17 0.85
CA ASP A 135 7.32 -5.60 1.03
C ASP A 135 6.33 -4.61 0.39
N PRO A 136 5.22 -5.11 -0.19
CA PRO A 136 4.17 -4.29 -0.76
C PRO A 136 3.52 -3.47 0.34
N VAL A 137 3.62 -2.14 0.22
CA VAL A 137 2.86 -1.22 1.07
C VAL A 137 1.59 -0.85 0.31
N VAL A 138 0.45 -1.38 0.75
CA VAL A 138 -0.85 -1.15 0.10
C VAL A 138 -1.44 0.21 0.52
N SER A 139 -0.68 1.30 0.30
CA SER A 139 -1.15 2.69 0.53
C SER A 139 -1.61 3.38 -0.75
N ASN A 140 -1.21 2.87 -1.92
CA ASN A 140 -1.58 3.37 -3.24
C ASN A 140 -1.72 2.22 -4.26
N TYR A 141 -2.17 2.54 -5.48
CA TYR A 141 -2.40 1.53 -6.52
C TYR A 141 -1.14 0.76 -6.94
N ILE A 142 0.03 1.41 -6.96
CA ILE A 142 1.29 0.73 -7.32
C ILE A 142 1.65 -0.30 -6.25
N GLY A 143 1.56 0.09 -4.98
CA GLY A 143 1.79 -0.83 -3.86
C GLY A 143 0.79 -1.98 -3.82
N ALA A 144 -0.48 -1.73 -4.16
CA ALA A 144 -1.49 -2.78 -4.33
C ALA A 144 -1.12 -3.78 -5.44
N MET A 145 -0.58 -3.30 -6.58
CA MET A 145 -0.13 -4.19 -7.66
C MET A 145 1.02 -5.10 -7.23
N TYR A 146 1.97 -4.60 -6.45
CA TYR A 146 3.03 -5.46 -5.89
C TYR A 146 2.48 -6.52 -4.94
N ALA A 147 1.42 -6.22 -4.19
CA ALA A 147 0.72 -7.23 -3.39
C ALA A 147 0.04 -8.28 -4.29
N PHE A 148 -0.56 -7.86 -5.41
CA PHE A 148 -1.14 -8.81 -6.37
C PHE A 148 -0.09 -9.70 -7.06
N PHE A 149 1.08 -9.18 -7.39
CA PHE A 149 2.17 -10.02 -7.93
C PHE A 149 2.62 -11.07 -6.91
N GLU A 150 2.74 -10.70 -5.63
CA GLU A 150 3.01 -11.70 -4.60
C GLU A 150 1.89 -12.73 -4.46
N MET A 151 0.63 -12.30 -4.64
CA MET A 151 -0.51 -13.21 -4.60
C MET A 151 -0.55 -14.17 -5.79
N GLU A 152 -0.14 -13.71 -6.97
CA GLU A 152 0.00 -14.55 -8.18
C GLU A 152 1.07 -15.63 -7.94
N GLU A 153 2.23 -15.23 -7.41
CA GLU A 153 3.34 -16.15 -7.15
C GLU A 153 3.06 -17.16 -6.03
N ASN A 154 2.38 -16.75 -4.95
CA ASN A 154 2.26 -17.57 -3.74
C ASN A 154 0.88 -18.21 -3.53
N TYR A 155 -0.17 -17.66 -4.13
CA TYR A 155 -1.55 -18.08 -3.88
C TYR A 155 -2.33 -18.40 -5.15
N ASP A 156 -1.66 -18.47 -6.31
CA ASP A 156 -2.26 -18.81 -7.60
C ASP A 156 -3.36 -17.80 -8.02
N LEU A 157 -3.13 -16.52 -7.74
CA LEU A 157 -3.97 -15.43 -8.22
C LEU A 157 -3.78 -15.25 -9.73
N HIS A 158 -4.87 -15.12 -10.47
CA HIS A 158 -4.86 -14.71 -11.87
C HIS A 158 -6.09 -13.86 -12.22
N ILE A 159 -6.01 -13.19 -13.36
CA ILE A 159 -7.03 -12.26 -13.83
C ILE A 159 -7.90 -12.95 -14.88
N ILE A 160 -9.22 -12.88 -14.70
CA ILE A 160 -10.21 -13.31 -15.69
C ILE A 160 -10.92 -12.06 -16.22
N GLN A 161 -11.29 -12.09 -17.50
CA GLN A 161 -12.11 -11.06 -18.12
C GLN A 161 -13.48 -11.64 -18.51
N GLU A 162 -14.55 -11.15 -17.89
CA GLU A 162 -15.94 -11.49 -18.26
C GLU A 162 -16.76 -10.21 -18.39
N ASP A 163 -17.62 -10.13 -19.41
CA ASP A 163 -18.49 -8.98 -19.67
C ASP A 163 -17.77 -7.62 -19.67
N GLY A 164 -16.51 -7.60 -20.16
CA GLY A 164 -15.67 -6.41 -20.19
C GLY A 164 -15.12 -5.96 -18.83
N ARG A 165 -15.29 -6.77 -17.78
CA ARG A 165 -14.80 -6.51 -16.42
C ARG A 165 -13.62 -7.42 -16.10
N LEU A 166 -12.65 -6.87 -15.37
CA LEU A 166 -11.54 -7.65 -14.82
C LEU A 166 -11.95 -8.20 -13.45
N MET A 167 -11.71 -9.49 -13.24
CA MET A 167 -11.99 -10.19 -12.00
C MET A 167 -10.73 -10.91 -11.53
N LEU A 168 -10.54 -10.94 -10.22
CA LEU A 168 -9.44 -11.64 -9.58
C LEU A 168 -9.94 -13.03 -9.14
N MET A 169 -9.25 -14.09 -9.54
CA MET A 169 -9.55 -15.46 -9.14
C MET A 169 -8.29 -16.11 -8.57
N PHE A 170 -8.46 -16.86 -7.48
CA PHE A 170 -7.40 -17.69 -6.91
C PHE A 170 -7.66 -19.16 -7.26
N GLY A 171 -6.65 -19.85 -7.78
CA GLY A 171 -6.76 -21.26 -8.18
C GLY A 171 -7.93 -21.54 -9.12
N ASP A 172 -8.58 -22.69 -9.00
CA ASP A 172 -9.75 -23.04 -9.82
C ASP A 172 -11.07 -22.42 -9.33
N GLY A 173 -11.00 -21.41 -8.45
CA GLY A 173 -12.16 -20.75 -7.85
C GLY A 173 -12.90 -21.60 -6.81
N ARG A 174 -12.45 -22.83 -6.51
CA ARG A 174 -13.11 -23.67 -5.52
C ARG A 174 -12.79 -23.25 -4.10
N ILE A 175 -13.79 -23.39 -3.23
CA ILE A 175 -13.69 -23.12 -1.80
C ILE A 175 -13.09 -24.35 -1.12
N HIS A 176 -11.78 -24.40 -1.05
CA HIS A 176 -11.01 -25.32 -0.19
C HIS A 176 -10.25 -24.52 0.88
N ASN A 177 -9.49 -25.16 1.79
CA ASN A 177 -8.57 -24.51 2.75
C ASN A 177 -7.48 -23.71 2.01
N SER A 178 -7.88 -22.61 1.39
CA SER A 178 -7.24 -21.87 0.32
C SER A 178 -7.72 -20.43 0.40
N MET A 179 -7.12 -19.51 -0.37
CA MET A 179 -7.52 -18.11 -0.39
C MET A 179 -9.04 -17.90 -0.62
N ASN A 180 -9.67 -18.74 -1.46
CA ASN A 180 -11.11 -18.66 -1.71
C ASN A 180 -11.97 -18.93 -0.46
N GLY A 181 -11.48 -19.74 0.50
CA GLY A 181 -12.14 -19.93 1.80
C GLY A 181 -12.17 -18.64 2.62
N TYR A 182 -11.03 -17.95 2.72
CA TYR A 182 -10.91 -16.66 3.40
C TYR A 182 -11.77 -15.58 2.72
N LEU A 183 -11.78 -15.54 1.39
CA LEU A 183 -12.60 -14.61 0.62
C LEU A 183 -14.09 -14.87 0.79
N ASN A 184 -14.51 -16.14 0.85
CA ASN A 184 -15.90 -16.50 1.06
C ASN A 184 -16.39 -16.05 2.44
N GLU A 185 -15.60 -16.30 3.49
CA GLU A 185 -15.92 -15.82 4.85
C GLU A 185 -16.05 -14.29 4.89
N TRP A 186 -15.14 -13.57 4.23
CA TRP A 186 -15.23 -12.11 4.11
C TRP A 186 -16.48 -11.65 3.35
N ALA A 187 -16.80 -12.31 2.24
CA ALA A 187 -17.96 -11.98 1.41
C ALA A 187 -19.29 -12.24 2.13
N GLU A 188 -19.40 -13.35 2.87
CA GLU A 188 -20.56 -13.69 3.70
C GLU A 188 -20.79 -12.64 4.78
N GLU A 189 -19.76 -12.29 5.55
CA GLU A 189 -19.87 -11.27 6.59
C GLU A 189 -20.27 -9.91 6.01
N ARG A 190 -19.64 -9.46 4.91
CA ARG A 190 -20.00 -8.19 4.28
C ARG A 190 -21.43 -8.20 3.74
N SER A 191 -21.90 -9.34 3.21
CA SER A 191 -23.28 -9.52 2.74
C SER A 191 -24.29 -9.38 3.87
N LEU A 192 -24.01 -9.95 5.05
CA LEU A 192 -24.86 -9.79 6.24
C LEU A 192 -24.92 -8.33 6.69
N VAL A 193 -23.77 -7.68 6.85
CA VAL A 193 -23.71 -6.26 7.26
C VAL A 193 -24.42 -5.35 6.27
N ASN A 194 -24.27 -5.57 4.97
CA ASN A 194 -24.98 -4.79 3.95
C ASN A 194 -26.51 -4.93 4.10
N LYS A 195 -27.02 -6.13 4.36
CA LYS A 195 -28.47 -6.35 4.59
C LYS A 195 -28.95 -5.62 5.84
N GLU A 196 -28.18 -5.63 6.92
CA GLU A 196 -28.52 -4.91 8.15
C GLU A 196 -28.49 -3.39 7.94
N ILE A 197 -27.51 -2.87 7.19
CA ILE A 197 -27.42 -1.45 6.82
C ILE A 197 -28.62 -1.02 5.97
N GLU A 198 -29.09 -1.88 5.05
CA GLU A 198 -30.28 -1.64 4.24
C GLU A 198 -31.55 -1.56 5.08
N LEU A 199 -31.64 -2.34 6.16
CA LEU A 199 -32.78 -2.39 7.09
C LEU A 199 -32.73 -1.34 8.22
N ALA A 200 -31.58 -0.69 8.42
CA ALA A 200 -31.36 0.25 9.51
C ALA A 200 -32.33 1.45 9.44
N ALA A 201 -32.93 1.80 10.58
CA ALA A 201 -33.93 2.85 10.70
C ALA A 201 -33.33 4.26 10.68
N SER A 202 -32.02 4.39 10.93
CA SER A 202 -31.33 5.68 11.02
C SER A 202 -29.89 5.62 10.53
N ASP A 203 -29.33 6.77 10.17
CA ASP A 203 -27.91 6.87 9.78
C ASP A 203 -26.96 6.59 10.96
N SER A 204 -27.38 6.89 12.20
CA SER A 204 -26.62 6.55 13.40
C SER A 204 -26.48 5.03 13.57
N GLU A 205 -27.54 4.28 13.28
CA GLU A 205 -27.52 2.81 13.30
C GLU A 205 -26.63 2.24 12.20
N LYS A 206 -26.68 2.79 10.99
CA LYS A 206 -25.75 2.41 9.90
C LYS A 206 -24.28 2.64 10.27
N GLN A 207 -23.98 3.75 10.95
CA GLN A 207 -22.62 4.05 11.41
C GLN A 207 -22.15 3.05 12.46
N LEU A 208 -23.04 2.61 13.35
CA LEU A 208 -22.73 1.59 14.35
C LEU A 208 -22.43 0.24 13.68
N LEU A 209 -23.26 -0.18 12.71
CA LEU A 209 -23.03 -1.42 11.93
C LEU A 209 -21.70 -1.40 11.16
N GLU A 210 -21.35 -0.28 10.53
CA GLU A 210 -20.03 -0.13 9.87
C GLU A 210 -18.87 -0.12 10.87
N ALA A 211 -19.07 0.37 12.10
CA ALA A 211 -18.08 0.30 13.17
C ALA A 211 -17.88 -1.13 13.69
N ASP A 212 -18.96 -1.88 13.87
CA ASP A 212 -18.93 -3.29 14.26
C ASP A 212 -18.22 -4.13 13.19
N TYR A 213 -18.50 -3.86 11.92
CA TYR A 213 -17.79 -4.49 10.80
C TYR A 213 -16.30 -4.14 10.75
N ARG A 214 -15.91 -2.91 11.12
CA ARG A 214 -14.49 -2.55 11.27
C ARG A 214 -13.83 -3.37 12.38
N PHE A 215 -14.51 -3.55 13.50
CA PHE A 215 -14.01 -4.38 14.60
C PHE A 215 -13.85 -5.84 14.18
N TRP A 216 -14.82 -6.38 13.43
CA TRP A 216 -14.71 -7.72 12.86
C TRP A 216 -13.42 -7.88 12.03
N LYS A 217 -13.14 -6.93 11.13
CA LYS A 217 -11.91 -6.94 10.32
C LYS A 217 -10.63 -6.93 11.16
N TRP A 218 -10.62 -6.21 12.28
CA TRP A 218 -9.47 -6.18 13.20
C TRP A 218 -9.32 -7.46 14.01
N SER A 219 -10.43 -8.17 14.25
CA SER A 219 -10.44 -9.46 14.96
C SER A 219 -10.19 -10.66 14.05
N TYR A 220 -9.96 -10.44 12.76
CA TYR A 220 -9.81 -11.51 11.78
C TYR A 220 -8.38 -12.10 11.76
N PRO A 221 -8.22 -13.44 11.70
CA PRO A 221 -9.23 -14.46 11.94
C PRO A 221 -9.52 -14.63 13.44
N LYS A 222 -10.80 -14.85 13.80
CA LYS A 222 -11.28 -14.82 15.19
C LYS A 222 -10.49 -15.71 16.15
N CYS A 223 -10.08 -16.89 15.70
CA CYS A 223 -9.33 -17.84 16.53
C CYS A 223 -7.98 -17.28 17.04
N LEU A 224 -7.36 -16.37 16.30
CA LEU A 224 -6.12 -15.70 16.72
C LEU A 224 -6.42 -14.52 17.66
N ALA A 225 -7.46 -13.74 17.38
CA ALA A 225 -7.86 -12.59 18.21
C ALA A 225 -8.44 -12.99 19.59
N ASP A 226 -9.08 -14.16 19.70
CA ASP A 226 -9.66 -14.66 20.95
C ASP A 226 -8.59 -14.92 22.02
N GLN A 227 -7.41 -15.40 21.63
CA GLN A 227 -6.31 -15.61 22.55
C GLN A 227 -5.81 -14.27 23.10
N THR A 228 -5.60 -13.28 22.23
CA THR A 228 -5.21 -11.92 22.61
C THR A 228 -6.25 -11.26 23.51
N THR A 229 -7.54 -11.48 23.23
CA THR A 229 -8.64 -10.93 24.05
C THR A 229 -8.64 -11.50 25.47
N LYS A 230 -8.34 -12.80 25.62
CA LYS A 230 -8.19 -13.42 26.95
C LYS A 230 -7.00 -12.81 27.71
N ASP A 231 -5.89 -12.60 27.02
CA ASP A 231 -4.68 -12.03 27.63
C ASP A 231 -4.88 -10.56 28.04
N ILE A 232 -5.56 -9.75 27.22
CA ILE A 232 -5.95 -8.37 27.55
C ILE A 232 -6.87 -8.35 28.77
N LYS A 233 -7.92 -9.19 28.80
CA LYS A 233 -8.82 -9.28 29.95
C LYS A 233 -8.08 -9.70 31.22
N LYS A 234 -7.15 -10.64 31.11
CA LYS A 234 -6.31 -11.08 32.24
C LYS A 234 -5.45 -9.93 32.76
N ALA A 235 -4.83 -9.14 31.88
CA ALA A 235 -4.02 -7.98 32.27
C ALA A 235 -4.85 -6.89 32.97
N GLN A 236 -6.04 -6.58 32.45
CA GLN A 236 -6.96 -5.60 33.06
C GLN A 236 -7.44 -6.05 34.45
N ILE A 237 -7.74 -7.34 34.62
CA ILE A 237 -8.10 -7.91 35.91
C ILE A 237 -6.93 -7.80 36.89
N GLN A 238 -5.71 -8.10 36.42
CA GLN A 238 -4.50 -8.04 37.24
C GLN A 238 -4.21 -6.61 37.73
N GLU A 239 -4.29 -5.62 36.84
CA GLU A 239 -4.15 -4.20 37.17
C GLU A 239 -5.19 -3.78 38.22
N LYS A 240 -6.44 -4.23 38.05
CA LYS A 240 -7.52 -3.91 38.99
C LYS A 240 -7.33 -4.56 40.35
N ILE A 241 -6.78 -5.77 40.41
CA ILE A 241 -6.40 -6.43 41.66
C ILE A 241 -5.32 -5.63 42.37
N GLU A 242 -4.27 -5.20 41.67
CA GLU A 242 -3.18 -4.40 42.24
C GLU A 242 -3.68 -3.06 42.80
N GLN A 243 -4.55 -2.37 42.05
CA GLN A 243 -5.20 -1.14 42.52
C GLN A 243 -6.03 -1.38 43.80
N LEU A 244 -6.79 -2.48 43.86
CA LEU A 244 -7.59 -2.81 45.05
C LEU A 244 -6.72 -3.20 46.24
N GLN A 245 -5.62 -3.91 46.02
CA GLN A 245 -4.65 -4.26 47.07
C GLN A 245 -3.98 -3.01 47.65
N GLN A 246 -3.65 -2.04 46.81
CA GLN A 246 -3.11 -0.76 47.26
C GLN A 246 -4.13 -0.01 48.14
N VAL A 247 -5.38 0.12 47.68
CA VAL A 247 -6.45 0.78 48.47
C VAL A 247 -6.70 0.08 49.80
N LEU A 248 -6.65 -1.26 49.84
CA LEU A 248 -6.78 -2.02 51.09
C LEU A 248 -5.64 -1.70 52.06
N SER A 249 -4.38 -1.68 51.60
CA SER A 249 -3.24 -1.34 52.46
C SER A 249 -3.34 0.07 53.05
N GLU A 250 -3.82 1.05 52.26
CA GLU A 250 -4.02 2.43 52.71
C GLU A 250 -5.15 2.58 53.76
N LEU A 251 -6.06 1.61 53.83
CA LEU A 251 -7.15 1.56 54.80
C LEU A 251 -6.77 0.80 56.08
N GLU A 252 -5.86 -0.18 56.00
CA GLU A 252 -5.34 -0.92 57.16
C GLU A 252 -4.34 -0.09 57.98
N ASP A 253 -3.67 0.89 57.35
CA ASP A 253 -2.74 1.82 58.01
C ASP A 253 -3.44 3.02 58.71
N LYS A 254 -4.79 3.06 58.76
CA LYS A 254 -5.60 4.09 59.43
C LYS A 254 -6.35 3.56 60.64
#